data_AF-A0A924E6H2-F1
#
_entry.id   AF-A0A924E6H2-F1
#
_cell.length_a   1.000
_cell.length_b   1.000
_cell.length_c   1.000
_cell.angle_alpha   90.00
_cell.angle_beta   90.00
_cell.angle_gamma   90.00
#
_symmetry.space_group_name_H-M   'P 1'
#
loop_
_entity.id
_entity.type
_entity.pdbx_description
1 polymer ?
#
loop_
_entity_poly.entity_id
_entity_poly.type
_entity_poly.pdbx_seq_one_letter_code
_entity_poly.pdbx_strand_id
1 'polypeptide(L)' 'MTALALSSATAFAQDATSAPSGKTEVLWLGQAATRITTPTGKVIVIDPWLSSNPKTP' A
#
# COMPACT_ATOMS: atom_id res chain seq x y z
N MET A 1 22.47 14.14 45.68
CA MET A 1 22.11 12.81 45.11
C MET A 1 21.05 13.05 44.06
N THR A 2 21.44 13.13 42.79
CA THR A 2 20.51 13.39 41.69
C THR A 2 20.34 12.09 40.92
N ALA A 3 19.16 11.48 40.97
CA ALA A 3 18.85 10.26 40.26
C ALA A 3 18.37 10.60 38.83
N LEU A 4 19.03 10.01 37.83
CA LEU A 4 18.69 10.14 36.41
C LEU A 4 17.68 9.03 36.07
N ALA A 5 16.46 9.40 35.70
CA ALA A 5 15.45 8.45 35.24
C ALA A 5 15.65 8.16 33.74
N LEU A 6 15.92 6.91 33.37
CA LEU A 6 15.94 6.45 31.98
C LEU A 6 14.52 6.09 31.54
N SER A 7 14.00 6.77 30.53
CA SER A 7 12.73 6.43 29.89
C SER A 7 12.97 5.35 28.84
N SER A 8 12.42 4.15 29.06
CA SER A 8 12.50 3.02 28.11
C SER A 8 11.66 3.31 26.86
N ALA A 9 12.28 3.30 25.68
CA ALA A 9 11.56 3.35 24.42
C ALA A 9 10.99 1.96 24.09
N THR A 10 9.66 1.82 24.08
CA THR A 10 8.99 0.64 23.53
C THR A 10 9.17 0.60 22.02
N ALA A 11 9.94 -0.37 21.53
CA ALA A 11 10.05 -0.64 20.11
C ALA A 11 8.76 -1.31 19.59
N PHE A 12 8.19 -0.78 18.51
CA PHE A 12 7.09 -1.42 17.80
C PHE A 12 7.63 -2.67 17.09
N ALA A 13 7.17 -3.85 17.49
CA ALA A 13 7.45 -5.08 16.76
C ALA A 13 6.63 -5.09 15.45
N GLN A 14 7.31 -5.10 14.31
CA GLN A 14 6.65 -5.34 13.02
C GLN A 14 6.42 -6.84 12.86
N ASP A 15 5.15 -7.25 12.90
CA ASP A 15 4.74 -8.60 12.56
C ASP A 15 5.10 -8.87 11.10
N ALA A 16 6.12 -9.71 10.86
CA ALA A 16 6.58 -10.06 9.52
C ALA A 16 5.64 -11.13 8.93
N THR A 17 4.42 -10.72 8.56
CA THR A 17 3.54 -11.57 7.73
C THR A 17 4.27 -11.88 6.42
N SER A 18 4.47 -13.16 6.13
CA SER A 18 5.08 -13.62 4.88
C SER A 18 4.32 -13.04 3.69
N ALA A 19 5.05 -12.37 2.79
CA ALA A 19 4.45 -11.81 1.59
C ALA A 19 3.82 -12.94 0.75
N PRO A 20 2.57 -12.79 0.30
CA PRO A 20 1.90 -13.81 -0.50
C PRO A 20 2.70 -14.09 -1.79
N SER A 21 2.97 -15.36 -2.09
CA SER A 21 3.92 -15.82 -3.13
C SER A 21 3.39 -15.73 -4.57
N GLY A 22 2.51 -14.76 -4.87
CA GLY A 22 1.94 -14.56 -6.21
C GLY A 22 2.55 -13.37 -6.94
N LYS A 23 2.16 -13.20 -8.21
CA LYS A 23 2.58 -12.06 -9.03
C LYS A 23 1.62 -10.89 -8.83
N THR A 24 2.17 -9.68 -8.73
CA THR A 24 1.38 -8.46 -8.87
C THR A 24 1.20 -8.18 -10.36
N GLU A 25 -0.03 -7.92 -10.78
CA GLU A 25 -0.34 -7.54 -12.15
C GLU A 25 -0.66 -6.05 -12.23
N VAL A 26 -0.17 -5.40 -13.29
CA VAL A 26 -0.47 -4.00 -13.57
C VAL A 26 -0.99 -3.90 -14.99
N LEU A 27 -2.23 -3.42 -15.14
CA LEU A 27 -2.86 -3.15 -16.42
C LEU A 27 -3.00 -1.65 -16.61
N TRP A 28 -2.49 -1.15 -17.73
CA TRP A 28 -2.75 0.21 -18.18
C TRP A 28 -4.08 0.26 -18.92
N LEU A 29 -5.00 1.11 -18.45
CA LEU A 29 -6.35 1.25 -18.98
C LEU A 29 -6.47 2.43 -19.96
N GLY A 30 -5.40 3.22 -20.11
CA GLY A 30 -5.33 4.42 -20.93
C GLY A 30 -5.20 5.70 -20.10
N GLN A 31 -4.71 6.79 -20.71
CA GLN A 31 -4.41 8.04 -20.01
C GLN A 31 -3.54 7.78 -18.75
N ALA A 32 -3.98 8.26 -17.58
CA ALA A 32 -3.34 8.02 -16.29
C ALA A 32 -4.01 6.91 -15.47
N ALA A 33 -4.97 6.17 -16.04
CA ALA A 33 -5.71 5.12 -15.34
C ALA A 33 -4.94 3.80 -15.36
N THR A 34 -4.72 3.25 -14.17
CA THR A 34 -3.99 1.98 -13.98
C THR A 34 -4.75 1.08 -13.02
N ARG A 35 -4.80 -0.23 -13.31
CA ARG A 35 -5.34 -1.24 -12.41
C ARG A 35 -4.24 -2.16 -11.92
N ILE A 36 -4.18 -2.36 -10.61
CA ILE A 36 -3.24 -3.25 -9.94
C ILE A 36 -4.02 -4.40 -9.32
N THR A 37 -3.65 -5.63 -9.64
CA THR A 37 -4.16 -6.84 -8.97
C THR A 37 -3.06 -7.37 -8.06
N THR A 38 -3.34 -7.47 -6.76
CA THR A 38 -2.40 -8.02 -5.79
C THR A 38 -2.37 -9.56 -5.88
N PRO A 39 -1.30 -10.20 -5.38
CA PRO A 39 -1.24 -11.67 -5.25
C PRO A 39 -2.40 -12.29 -4.46
N THR A 40 -3.06 -11.50 -3.60
CA THR A 40 -4.21 -11.92 -2.79
C THR A 40 -5.55 -11.65 -3.47
N GLY A 41 -5.54 -11.17 -4.71
CA GLY A 41 -6.74 -10.90 -5.50
C GLY A 41 -7.39 -9.54 -5.23
N LYS A 42 -6.75 -8.64 -4.47
CA LYS A 42 -7.27 -7.26 -4.33
C LYS A 42 -7.05 -6.50 -5.63
N VAL A 43 -8.10 -5.82 -6.08
CA VAL A 43 -8.06 -4.96 -7.26
C VAL A 43 -8.06 -3.51 -6.81
N ILE A 44 -7.04 -2.76 -7.23
CA ILE A 44 -6.86 -1.34 -6.94
C ILE A 44 -6.85 -0.60 -8.27
N VAL A 45 -7.71 0.41 -8.43
CA VAL A 45 -7.72 1.29 -9.60
C VAL A 45 -7.25 2.67 -9.16
N ILE A 46 -6.28 3.22 -9.89
CA ILE A 46 -5.67 4.53 -9.63
C ILE A 46 -5.86 5.39 -10.86
N ASP A 47 -6.46 6.56 -10.69
CA ASP A 47 -6.57 7.61 -11.70
C ASP A 47 -6.59 8.98 -10.99
N PRO A 48 -5.68 9.92 -11.32
CA PRO A 48 -5.68 11.28 -10.76
C PRO A 48 -6.96 12.07 -11.09
N TRP A 49 -7.77 11.60 -12.04
CA TRP A 49 -8.99 12.23 -12.51
C TRP A 49 -10.22 11.35 -12.32
N LEU A 50 -10.26 10.52 -11.27
CA LEU A 50 -11.34 9.57 -10.95
C LEU A 50 -12.78 10.09 -11.17
N SER A 51 -13.05 11.36 -10.90
CA SER A 51 -14.39 11.95 -11.03
C SER A 51 -14.62 12.74 -12.32
N SER A 52 -13.56 13.18 -13.00
CA SER A 52 -13.63 14.12 -14.13
C SER A 52 -13.09 13.53 -15.43
N ASN A 53 -12.51 12.34 -15.42
CA ASN A 53 -12.09 11.64 -16.62
C ASN A 53 -13.27 10.85 -17.21
N PRO A 54 -13.74 11.22 -18.43
CA PRO A 54 -14.87 10.56 -19.07
C PRO A 54 -14.56 9.12 -19.54
N LYS A 55 -13.31 8.67 -19.42
CA LYS A 55 -12.85 7.32 -19.75
C LYS A 55 -12.36 6.55 -18.52
N THR A 56 -12.60 7.06 -17.30
CA THR A 56 -12.35 6.29 -16.08
C THR A 56 -13.25 5.04 -16.11
N PRO A 57 -12.68 3.83 -15.94
CA PRO A 57 -13.45 2.59 -15.98
C PRO A 57 -14.29 2.35 -14.73
#